data_AF-A0A1I5GF85-F1
#
_entry.id   AF-A0A1I5GF85-F1
#
_cell.length_a   1.000
_cell.length_b   1.000
_cell.length_c   1.000
_cell.angle_alpha   90.00
_cell.angle_beta   90.00
_cell.angle_gamma   90.00
#
_symmetry.space_group_name_H-M   'P 1'
#
loop_
_entity.id
_entity.type
_entity.pdbx_description
1 polymer ?
#
loop_
_entity_poly.entity_id
_entity_poly.type
_entity_poly.pdbx_seq_one_letter_code
_entity_poly.pdbx_strand_id
1 'polypeptide(L)'
;MTDQAAEPVDLDSVTDEEQLVDDDGAQAGLDAVDEQLIAQLAGRARANGLDLTGENGLLAQLTKRVLESALEGEITDHLGYQAHDPAGRNGGNSRNGHRS
;
A
#
# COMPACT_ATOMS: atom_id res chain seq x y z
N MET A 1 -35.05 1.98 -55.10
CA MET A 1 -34.36 2.87 -54.14
C MET A 1 -35.37 3.11 -53.04
N THR A 2 -35.34 2.22 -52.04
CA THR A 2 -36.37 2.16 -51.00
C THR A 2 -35.88 2.94 -49.80
N ASP A 3 -36.80 3.79 -49.34
CA ASP A 3 -36.67 4.77 -48.28
C ASP A 3 -36.40 4.12 -46.90
N GLN A 4 -35.75 4.91 -46.06
CA GLN A 4 -35.20 4.56 -44.75
C GLN A 4 -36.26 4.78 -43.66
N ALA A 5 -36.54 3.74 -42.87
CA ALA A 5 -37.19 3.88 -41.58
C ALA A 5 -36.20 3.47 -40.49
N ALA A 6 -35.75 4.46 -39.71
CA ALA A 6 -34.97 4.24 -38.50
C ALA A 6 -35.91 3.83 -37.35
N GLU A 7 -35.65 2.69 -36.74
CA GLU A 7 -36.32 2.24 -35.52
C GLU A 7 -35.95 3.17 -34.33
N PRO A 8 -36.90 3.51 -33.44
CA PRO A 8 -36.63 4.41 -32.31
C PRO A 8 -35.78 3.69 -31.25
N VAL A 9 -34.73 4.35 -30.79
CA VAL A 9 -33.90 3.89 -29.66
C VAL A 9 -34.67 4.16 -28.38
N ASP A 10 -35.04 3.10 -27.66
CA ASP A 10 -35.72 3.16 -26.38
C ASP A 10 -34.77 3.74 -25.32
N LEU A 11 -35.04 4.96 -24.86
CA LEU A 11 -34.17 5.76 -23.98
C LEU A 11 -34.48 5.56 -22.48
N ASP A 12 -35.39 4.64 -22.14
CA ASP A 12 -35.92 4.48 -20.78
C ASP A 12 -35.30 3.31 -19.99
N SER A 13 -34.24 2.66 -20.50
CA SER A 13 -33.52 1.63 -19.75
C SER A 13 -32.43 2.19 -18.82
N VAL A 14 -32.51 3.47 -18.44
CA VAL A 14 -31.60 4.07 -17.46
C VAL A 14 -32.07 3.70 -16.05
N THR A 15 -31.98 2.42 -15.71
CA THR A 15 -32.00 1.97 -14.31
C THR A 15 -31.00 0.85 -14.11
N ASP A 16 -30.23 1.01 -13.03
CA ASP A 16 -29.25 0.08 -12.47
C ASP A 16 -27.93 -0.13 -13.23
N GLU A 17 -27.12 0.94 -13.29
CA GLU A 17 -25.69 0.79 -13.01
C GLU A 17 -25.26 1.83 -11.97
N GLU A 18 -25.84 1.77 -10.76
CA GLU A 18 -25.01 1.97 -9.58
C GLU A 18 -24.05 0.78 -9.53
N GLN A 19 -23.01 0.84 -10.37
CA GLN A 19 -21.82 0.04 -10.15
C GLN A 19 -21.20 0.61 -8.86
N LEU A 20 -21.68 0.08 -7.74
CA LEU A 20 -20.95 0.06 -6.48
C LEU A 20 -19.60 -0.53 -6.85
N VAL A 21 -18.62 0.35 -7.02
CA VAL A 21 -17.22 -0.02 -7.13
C VAL A 21 -16.93 -0.78 -5.85
N ASP A 22 -16.79 -2.09 -5.98
CA ASP A 22 -16.48 -2.98 -4.88
C ASP A 22 -15.26 -2.44 -4.15
N ASP A 23 -15.47 -1.96 -2.91
CA ASP A 23 -14.47 -1.55 -1.93
C ASP A 23 -13.68 -2.77 -1.40
N ASP A 24 -13.57 -3.84 -2.20
CA ASP A 24 -12.99 -5.12 -1.85
C ASP A 24 -11.44 -5.03 -1.76
N GLY A 25 -10.86 -4.11 -2.54
CA GLY A 25 -9.41 -3.91 -2.59
C GLY A 25 -8.81 -3.29 -1.31
N ALA A 26 -9.59 -2.51 -0.56
CA ALA A 26 -9.14 -1.92 0.69
C ALA A 26 -9.23 -2.90 1.88
N GLN A 27 -10.21 -3.81 1.85
CA GLN A 27 -10.43 -4.80 2.91
C GLN A 27 -9.43 -5.97 2.82
N ALA A 28 -9.14 -6.48 1.61
CA ALA A 28 -8.21 -7.60 1.42
C ALA A 28 -6.76 -7.31 1.87
N GLY A 29 -6.35 -6.04 1.88
CA GLY A 29 -4.98 -5.63 2.25
C GLY A 29 -4.68 -5.73 3.76
N LEU A 30 -5.69 -5.52 4.61
CA LEU A 30 -5.56 -5.64 6.06
C LEU A 30 -5.92 -7.04 6.56
N ASP A 31 -6.79 -7.76 5.84
CA ASP A 31 -7.07 -9.19 6.09
C ASP A 31 -5.82 -10.06 5.95
N ALA A 32 -4.81 -9.61 5.21
CA ALA A 32 -3.49 -10.25 5.12
C ALA A 32 -2.68 -10.13 6.43
N VAL A 33 -3.05 -9.23 7.34
CA VAL A 33 -2.42 -9.09 8.66
C VAL A 33 -3.17 -9.97 9.66
N ASP A 34 -2.52 -11.02 10.12
CA ASP A 34 -3.07 -11.99 11.07
C ASP A 34 -3.57 -11.29 12.38
N GLU A 35 -4.81 -11.58 12.79
CA GLU A 35 -5.40 -11.07 14.05
C GLU A 35 -4.54 -11.38 15.28
N GLN A 36 -3.87 -12.54 15.31
CA GLN A 36 -2.93 -12.90 16.37
C GLN A 36 -1.72 -11.96 16.39
N LEU A 37 -1.24 -11.51 15.23
CA LEU A 37 -0.14 -10.56 15.14
C LEU A 37 -0.58 -9.17 15.62
N ILE A 38 -1.77 -8.73 15.24
CA ILE A 38 -2.36 -7.46 15.72
C ILE A 38 -2.47 -7.47 17.25
N ALA A 39 -3.03 -8.54 17.82
CA ALA A 39 -3.13 -8.70 19.27
C ALA A 39 -1.76 -8.69 19.96
N GLN A 40 -0.74 -9.34 19.38
CA GLN A 40 0.62 -9.33 19.91
C GLN A 40 1.25 -7.93 19.87
N LEU A 41 1.09 -7.19 18.78
CA LEU A 41 1.63 -5.83 18.63
C LEU A 41 0.97 -4.87 19.63
N ALA A 42 -0.37 -4.90 19.74
CA ALA A 42 -1.10 -4.10 20.71
C ALA A 42 -0.73 -4.46 22.16
N GLY A 43 -0.59 -5.76 22.46
CA GLY A 43 -0.17 -6.24 23.77
C GLY A 43 1.23 -5.76 24.15
N ARG A 44 2.18 -5.84 23.22
CA ARG A 44 3.55 -5.32 23.42
C ARG A 44 3.58 -3.81 23.58
N ALA A 45 2.81 -3.05 22.80
CA ALA A 45 2.74 -1.60 22.95
C ALA A 45 2.28 -1.22 24.36
N ARG A 46 1.16 -1.81 24.83
CA ARG A 46 0.67 -1.61 26.19
C ARG A 46 1.69 -2.01 27.26
N ALA A 47 2.36 -3.15 27.11
CA ALA A 47 3.36 -3.63 28.07
C ALA A 47 4.58 -2.68 28.18
N ASN A 48 4.91 -1.97 27.10
CA ASN A 48 6.01 -1.01 27.07
C ASN A 48 5.56 0.44 27.35
N GLY A 49 4.29 0.66 27.73
CA GLY A 49 3.74 2.00 27.97
C GLY A 49 3.65 2.87 26.71
N LEU A 50 3.60 2.24 25.53
CA LEU A 50 3.47 2.91 24.25
C LEU A 50 1.99 3.15 23.92
N ASP A 51 1.64 4.39 23.61
CA ASP A 51 0.29 4.72 23.12
C ASP A 51 0.03 4.03 21.77
N LEU A 52 -1.22 3.61 21.54
CA LEU A 52 -1.59 3.01 20.26
C LEU A 52 -1.51 4.04 19.10
N THR A 53 -1.90 5.27 19.40
CA THR A 53 -2.00 6.40 18.47
C THR A 53 -1.12 7.57 18.93
N GLY A 54 -1.00 8.60 18.10
CA GLY A 54 -0.18 9.79 18.39
C GLY A 54 1.19 9.73 17.69
N GLU A 55 1.90 10.85 17.68
CA GLU A 55 3.16 11.04 16.91
C GLU A 55 4.22 9.98 17.23
N ASN A 56 4.31 9.56 18.49
CA ASN A 56 5.23 8.53 18.95
C ASN A 56 4.54 7.20 19.23
N GLY A 57 3.25 7.05 18.89
CA GLY A 57 2.48 5.84 19.14
C GLY A 57 2.83 4.69 18.18
N LEU A 58 2.32 3.50 18.48
CA LEU A 58 2.58 2.28 17.71
C LEU A 58 2.25 2.45 16.23
N LEU A 59 1.07 3.00 15.90
CA LEU A 59 0.63 3.13 14.51
C LEU A 59 1.50 4.11 13.71
N ALA A 60 1.93 5.22 14.32
CA ALA A 60 2.83 6.17 13.66
C ALA A 60 4.19 5.54 13.36
N GLN A 61 4.75 4.79 14.31
CA GLN A 61 6.01 4.07 14.11
C GLN A 61 5.88 2.96 13.06
N LEU A 62 4.76 2.22 13.05
CA LEU A 62 4.51 1.17 12.06
C LEU A 62 4.43 1.75 10.65
N THR A 63 3.64 2.81 10.46
CA THR A 63 3.53 3.51 9.17
C THR A 63 4.89 3.99 8.68
N LYS A 64 5.68 4.63 9.56
CA LYS A 64 7.06 5.04 9.24
C LYS A 64 7.90 3.86 8.77
N ARG A 65 7.87 2.74 9.51
CA ARG A 65 8.64 1.53 9.19
C ARG A 65 8.26 0.95 7.82
N VAL A 66 6.96 0.93 7.50
CA VAL A 66 6.45 0.42 6.21
C VAL A 66 6.92 1.32 5.06
N LEU A 67 6.79 2.63 5.21
CA LEU A 67 7.27 3.62 4.23
C LEU A 67 8.78 3.49 3.99
N GLU A 68 9.58 3.44 5.06
CA GLU A 68 11.03 3.24 4.96
C GLU A 68 11.39 1.92 4.27
N SER A 69 10.64 0.85 4.55
CA SER A 69 10.88 -0.46 3.93
C SER A 69 10.57 -0.45 2.43
N ALA A 70 9.51 0.26 2.02
CA ALA A 70 9.18 0.43 0.60
C ALA A 70 10.29 1.21 -0.11
N LEU A 71 10.73 2.35 0.44
CA LEU A 71 11.81 3.17 -0.12
C LEU A 71 13.14 2.40 -0.20
N GLU A 72 13.46 1.61 0.81
CA GLU A 72 14.66 0.76 0.81
C GLU A 72 14.62 -0.30 -0.30
N GLY A 73 13.43 -0.85 -0.57
CA GLY A 73 13.17 -1.71 -1.72
C GLY A 73 13.44 -0.98 -3.04
N GLU A 74 12.89 0.21 -3.23
CA GLU A 74 13.10 1.00 -4.45
C GLU A 74 14.58 1.33 -4.70
N ILE A 75 15.34 1.67 -3.65
CA ILE A 75 16.79 1.90 -3.76
C ILE A 75 17.51 0.62 -4.21
N THR A 76 17.10 -0.53 -3.67
CA THR A 76 17.65 -1.83 -4.09
C THR A 76 17.40 -2.08 -5.56
N ASP A 77 16.16 -1.89 -6.01
CA ASP A 77 15.78 -2.12 -7.40
C ASP A 77 16.50 -1.15 -8.34
N HIS A 78 16.62 0.13 -7.95
CA HIS A 78 17.31 1.14 -8.74
C HIS A 78 18.82 0.88 -8.88
N LEU A 79 19.46 0.42 -7.80
CA LEU A 79 20.91 0.17 -7.80
C LEU A 79 21.26 -1.24 -8.29
N GLY A 80 20.30 -2.18 -8.26
CA GLY A 80 20.50 -3.58 -8.60
C GLY A 80 21.25 -4.39 -7.54
N TYR A 81 21.41 -3.86 -6.31
CA TYR A 81 22.09 -4.55 -5.22
C TYR A 81 21.57 -4.13 -3.83
N GLN A 82 21.70 -5.05 -2.87
CA GLN A 82 21.25 -4.89 -1.48
C GLN A 82 22.20 -4.04 -0.64
N ALA A 83 21.72 -3.52 0.49
CA ALA A 83 22.59 -2.84 1.44
C ALA A 83 23.78 -3.75 1.83
N HIS A 84 24.99 -3.18 1.79
CA HIS A 84 26.26 -3.86 2.11
C HIS A 84 26.69 -5.00 1.16
N ASP A 85 25.99 -5.21 0.05
CA ASP A 85 26.40 -6.19 -0.96
C ASP A 85 27.78 -5.83 -1.56
N PRO A 86 28.73 -6.78 -1.67
CA PRO A 86 30.00 -6.57 -2.38
C PRO A 86 29.85 -6.03 -3.80
N ALA A 87 28.73 -6.33 -4.50
CA ALA A 87 28.42 -5.81 -5.82
C ALA A 87 28.35 -4.27 -5.86
N GLY A 88 28.02 -3.63 -4.73
CA GLY A 88 27.99 -2.18 -4.60
C GLY A 88 29.36 -1.52 -4.36
N ARG A 89 30.45 -2.29 -4.25
CA ARG A 89 31.78 -1.73 -3.96
C ARG A 89 32.42 -1.17 -5.23
N ASN A 90 33.05 0.00 -5.10
CA ASN A 90 33.76 0.69 -6.19
C ASN A 90 32.87 1.05 -7.39
N GLY A 91 31.54 1.15 -7.19
CA GLY A 91 30.60 1.62 -8.20
C GLY A 91 30.51 3.15 -8.24
N GLY A 92 30.11 3.70 -9.39
CA GLY A 92 29.95 5.16 -9.58
C GLY A 92 28.78 5.77 -8.82
N ASN A 93 27.74 4.98 -8.52
CA ASN A 93 26.60 5.38 -7.69
C ASN A 93 26.48 4.41 -6.52
N SER A 94 26.70 4.90 -5.30
CA SER A 94 26.70 4.11 -4.08
C SER A 94 25.71 4.67 -3.05
N ARG A 95 25.12 3.78 -2.24
CA ARG A 95 24.26 4.16 -1.12
C ARG A 95 25.03 5.05 -0.13
N ASN A 96 24.41 6.16 0.30
CA ASN A 96 25.05 7.16 1.15
C ASN A 96 24.37 7.31 2.54
N GLY A 97 23.86 6.20 3.08
CA GLY A 97 23.17 6.16 4.37
C GLY A 97 21.78 6.80 4.34
N HIS A 98 21.22 7.00 5.53
CA HIS A 98 19.87 7.53 5.75
C HIS A 98 19.93 8.77 6.67
N ARG A 99 18.90 9.62 6.64
CA ARG A 99 18.77 10.77 7.53
C ARG A 99 17.49 10.61 8.35
N SER A 100 17.60 10.74 9.67
CA SER A 100 16.51 10.58 10.66
C SER A 100 15.81 11.89 10.98
#